data_AF-A0A377XKN2-F1
#
_entry.id   AF-A0A377XKN2-F1
#
_cell.length_a   1.000
_cell.length_b   1.000
_cell.length_c   1.000
_cell.angle_alpha   90.00
_cell.angle_beta   90.00
_cell.angle_gamma   90.00
#
_symmetry.space_group_name_H-M   'P 1'
#
loop_
_entity.id
_entity.type
_entity.pdbx_description
1 polymer ?
#
loop_
_entity_poly.entity_id
_entity_poly.type
_entity_poly.pdbx_seq_one_letter_code
_entity_poly.pdbx_strand_id
1 'polypeptide(L)'
;MTEQAPRLQQLSQQPAPAAKEALTALVMREAASHGLTVVRLQPQGKRLQITLQPCAFQALIDWLDAPAMRGVNAISLSVTGQPSRPGWVTVNHLLLERDDEG
;
A
#
# COMPACT_ATOMS: atom_id res chain seq x y z
N MET A 1 11.32 -21.48 -43.07
CA MET A 1 11.02 -20.03 -43.11
C MET A 1 9.51 -19.92 -43.19
N THR A 2 8.74 -19.55 -42.18
CA THR A 2 8.96 -18.47 -41.19
C THR A 2 8.22 -18.84 -39.90
N GLU A 3 8.95 -18.93 -38.80
CA GLU A 3 8.42 -19.26 -37.48
C GLU A 3 7.60 -18.09 -36.95
N GLN A 4 6.32 -18.32 -36.68
CA GLN A 4 5.41 -17.35 -36.08
C GLN A 4 5.71 -17.19 -34.60
N ALA A 5 6.67 -16.34 -34.26
CA ALA A 5 6.92 -15.87 -32.91
C ALA A 5 6.71 -14.34 -32.87
N PRO A 6 5.47 -13.86 -32.62
CA PRO A 6 5.37 -12.78 -31.64
C PRO A 6 4.10 -12.81 -30.77
N ARG A 7 3.35 -13.91 -30.68
CA ARG A 7 2.06 -13.89 -29.97
C ARG A 7 2.13 -14.13 -28.46
N LEU A 8 3.26 -14.59 -27.94
CA LEU A 8 3.44 -14.86 -26.50
C LEU A 8 3.77 -13.60 -25.69
N GLN A 9 4.33 -12.56 -26.29
CA GLN A 9 4.73 -11.34 -25.58
C GLN A 9 3.56 -10.39 -25.26
N GLN A 10 2.40 -10.59 -25.90
CA GLN A 10 1.20 -9.80 -25.63
C GLN A 10 0.35 -10.36 -24.48
N LEU A 11 0.63 -11.58 -24.00
CA LEU A 11 -0.11 -12.19 -22.90
C LEU A 11 0.41 -11.77 -21.52
N SER A 12 1.63 -11.24 -21.42
CA SER A 12 2.22 -10.71 -20.19
C SER A 12 1.67 -9.34 -19.77
N GLN A 13 0.81 -8.73 -20.60
CA GLN A 13 0.13 -7.46 -20.33
C GLN A 13 -1.37 -7.63 -20.09
N GLN A 14 -1.81 -8.83 -19.71
CA GLN A 14 -3.18 -9.01 -19.24
C GLN A 14 -3.24 -8.52 -17.78
N PRO A 15 -3.93 -7.40 -17.47
CA PRO A 15 -4.32 -7.15 -16.10
C PRO A 15 -5.16 -8.35 -15.68
N ALA A 16 -4.73 -9.04 -14.61
CA ALA A 16 -5.51 -10.11 -14.02
C ALA A 16 -6.96 -9.62 -13.84
N PRO A 17 -7.96 -10.46 -14.14
CA PRO A 17 -9.37 -10.11 -13.98
C PRO A 17 -9.58 -9.56 -12.58
N ALA A 18 -10.51 -8.60 -12.43
CA ALA A 18 -10.86 -7.86 -11.21
C ALA A 18 -11.34 -8.76 -10.04
N ALA A 19 -10.48 -9.68 -9.62
CA ALA A 19 -10.53 -10.40 -8.38
C ALA A 19 -10.19 -9.38 -7.29
N LYS A 20 -11.02 -9.35 -6.23
CA LYS A 20 -10.77 -8.71 -4.92
C LYS A 20 -9.40 -8.04 -4.88
N GLU A 21 -9.38 -6.72 -5.08
CA GLU A 21 -8.12 -5.98 -5.19
C GLU A 21 -7.15 -6.39 -4.06
N ALA A 22 -5.95 -6.84 -4.44
CA ALA A 22 -4.95 -7.28 -3.48
C ALA A 22 -4.65 -6.15 -2.50
N LEU A 23 -4.51 -6.47 -1.20
CA LEU A 23 -4.27 -5.48 -0.14
C LEU A 23 -3.09 -4.55 -0.46
N THR A 24 -2.06 -5.08 -1.11
CA THR A 24 -0.90 -4.33 -1.60
C THR A 24 -1.25 -3.27 -2.64
N ALA A 25 -2.14 -3.57 -3.59
CA ALA A 25 -2.57 -2.65 -4.64
C ALA A 25 -3.46 -1.54 -4.09
N LEU A 26 -4.41 -1.89 -3.21
CA LEU A 26 -5.25 -0.94 -2.47
C LEU A 26 -4.37 0.06 -1.71
N VAL A 27 -3.48 -0.45 -0.87
CA VAL A 27 -2.57 0.35 -0.04
C VAL A 27 -1.70 1.28 -0.88
N MET A 28 -1.13 0.79 -1.99
CA MET A 28 -0.31 1.62 -2.87
C MET A 28 -1.10 2.76 -3.50
N ARG A 29 -2.30 2.49 -4.01
CA ARG A 29 -3.14 3.52 -4.63
C ARG A 29 -3.58 4.57 -3.61
N GLU A 30 -4.08 4.14 -2.46
CA GLU A 30 -4.56 5.09 -1.45
C GLU A 30 -3.40 5.91 -0.87
N ALA A 31 -2.25 5.27 -0.60
CA ALA A 31 -1.07 6.01 -0.16
C ALA A 31 -0.66 7.09 -1.17
N ALA A 32 -0.59 6.75 -2.46
CA ALA A 32 -0.27 7.72 -3.51
C ALA A 32 -1.30 8.85 -3.63
N SER A 33 -2.59 8.53 -3.50
CA SER A 33 -3.70 9.50 -3.58
C SER A 33 -3.67 10.51 -2.42
N HIS A 34 -3.14 10.09 -1.26
CA HIS A 34 -2.97 10.93 -0.07
C HIS A 34 -1.57 11.59 0.01
N GLY A 35 -0.75 11.49 -1.06
CA GLY A 35 0.58 12.10 -1.10
C GLY A 35 1.62 11.40 -0.21
N LEU A 36 1.39 10.14 0.15
CA LEU A 36 2.32 9.30 0.90
C LEU A 36 3.18 8.49 -0.07
N THR A 37 4.50 8.48 0.18
CA THR A 37 5.44 7.70 -0.64
C THR A 37 5.75 6.36 0.02
N VAL A 38 5.28 5.28 -0.59
CA VAL A 38 5.58 3.91 -0.16
C VAL A 38 6.97 3.51 -0.65
N VAL A 39 7.85 3.17 0.29
CA VAL A 39 9.22 2.70 0.01
C VAL A 39 9.23 1.19 -0.15
N ARG A 40 8.45 0.48 0.68
CA ARG A 40 8.44 -0.97 0.70
C ARG A 40 7.09 -1.50 1.13
N LEU A 41 6.65 -2.56 0.47
CA LEU A 41 5.53 -3.40 0.87
C LEU A 41 6.03 -4.82 1.11
N GLN A 42 5.69 -5.38 2.26
CA GLN A 42 6.06 -6.74 2.65
C GLN A 42 4.80 -7.50 3.09
N PRO A 43 4.18 -8.28 2.20
CA PRO A 43 3.06 -9.12 2.55
C PRO A 43 3.51 -10.28 3.46
N GLN A 44 2.75 -10.55 4.52
CA GLN A 44 2.98 -11.59 5.53
C GLN A 44 1.67 -12.34 5.80
N GLY A 45 1.21 -13.13 4.83
CA GLY A 45 -0.09 -13.79 4.88
C GLY A 45 -1.24 -12.78 4.76
N LYS A 46 -2.08 -12.68 5.81
CA LYS A 46 -3.19 -11.70 5.88
C LYS A 46 -2.73 -10.28 6.22
N ARG A 47 -1.47 -10.13 6.61
CA ARG A 47 -0.86 -8.87 7.05
C ARG A 47 0.00 -8.26 5.96
N LEU A 48 0.17 -6.96 6.02
CA LEU A 48 1.02 -6.19 5.13
C LEU A 48 1.82 -5.19 5.94
N GLN A 49 3.14 -5.39 5.99
CA GLN A 49 4.05 -4.41 6.57
C GLN A 49 4.42 -3.37 5.52
N ILE A 50 4.38 -2.11 5.91
CA ILE A 50 4.56 -0.96 5.03
C ILE A 50 5.69 -0.11 5.57
N THR A 51 6.58 0.30 4.67
CA THR A 51 7.59 1.32 4.94
C THR A 51 7.27 2.55 4.12
N LEU A 52 7.08 3.69 4.77
CA LEU A 52 6.80 4.97 4.16
C LEU A 52 8.02 5.88 4.26
N GLN A 53 8.16 6.80 3.30
CA GLN A 53 8.99 7.98 3.54
C GLN A 53 8.41 8.81 4.69
N PRO A 54 9.22 9.65 5.34
CA PRO A 54 8.70 10.59 6.31
C PRO A 54 7.64 11.48 5.65
N CYS A 55 6.51 11.67 6.33
CA CYS A 55 5.31 12.30 5.77
C CYS A 55 4.63 13.21 6.79
N ALA A 56 3.67 14.02 6.34
CA ALA A 56 2.82 14.79 7.24
C ALA A 56 1.96 13.84 8.08
N PHE A 57 1.90 14.07 9.40
CA PHE A 57 1.09 13.25 10.30
C PHE A 57 -0.38 13.25 9.90
N GLN A 58 -0.89 14.41 9.50
CA GLN A 58 -2.28 14.55 9.03
C GLN A 58 -2.56 13.65 7.82
N ALA A 59 -1.70 13.68 6.79
CA ALA A 59 -1.87 12.83 5.61
C ALA A 59 -1.83 11.33 5.93
N LEU A 60 -1.02 10.92 6.92
CA LEU A 60 -0.99 9.54 7.42
C LEU A 60 -2.34 9.15 8.06
N ILE A 61 -2.92 10.02 8.88
CA ILE A 61 -4.22 9.77 9.51
C ILE A 61 -5.35 9.77 8.47
N ASP A 62 -5.39 10.75 7.57
CA ASP A 62 -6.39 10.82 6.49
C ASP A 62 -6.34 9.58 5.60
N TRP A 63 -5.14 9.06 5.32
CA TRP A 63 -5.00 7.82 4.56
C TRP A 63 -5.51 6.61 5.34
N LEU A 64 -5.21 6.50 6.63
CA LEU A 64 -5.70 5.37 7.46
C LEU A 64 -7.23 5.42 7.67
N ASP A 65 -7.83 6.61 7.69
CA ASP A 65 -9.28 6.82 7.82
C ASP A 65 -10.03 6.76 6.47
N ALA A 66 -9.30 6.66 5.35
CA ALA A 66 -9.89 6.70 4.02
C ALA A 66 -11.00 5.63 3.86
N PRO A 67 -12.14 5.96 3.20
CA PRO A 67 -13.23 5.00 3.02
C PRO A 67 -12.80 3.72 2.30
N ALA A 68 -11.84 3.82 1.37
CA ALA A 68 -11.28 2.69 0.65
C ALA A 68 -10.45 1.75 1.54
N MET A 69 -9.96 2.25 2.68
CA MET A 69 -9.25 1.49 3.70
C MET A 69 -10.20 0.82 4.69
N ARG A 70 -11.53 0.94 4.52
CA ARG A 70 -12.47 0.15 5.32
C ARG A 70 -12.24 -1.35 5.13
N GLY A 71 -12.24 -2.08 6.24
CA GLY A 71 -11.84 -3.49 6.28
C GLY A 71 -10.34 -3.70 6.26
N VAL A 72 -9.52 -2.64 6.32
CA VAL A 72 -8.07 -2.71 6.54
C VAL A 72 -7.75 -2.04 7.88
N ASN A 73 -7.27 -2.82 8.83
CA ASN A 73 -6.96 -2.36 10.17
C ASN A 73 -5.46 -2.14 10.34
N ALA A 74 -5.08 -1.00 10.91
CA ALA A 74 -3.71 -0.77 11.38
C ALA A 74 -3.49 -1.45 12.73
N ILE A 75 -3.04 -2.70 12.71
CA ILE A 75 -2.82 -3.51 13.92
C ILE A 75 -1.54 -3.10 14.68
N SER A 76 -0.63 -2.37 14.04
CA SER A 76 0.52 -1.76 14.69
C SER A 76 0.96 -0.51 13.94
N LEU A 77 1.11 0.60 14.66
CA LEU A 77 1.64 1.86 14.16
C LEU A 77 2.58 2.48 15.19
N SER A 78 3.83 2.71 14.79
CA SER A 78 4.83 3.43 15.56
C SER A 78 5.39 4.58 14.74
N VAL A 79 5.26 5.80 15.27
CA VAL A 79 5.73 7.03 14.62
C VAL A 79 6.63 7.83 15.54
N THR A 80 7.58 8.55 14.96
CA THR A 80 8.42 9.52 15.66
C THR A 80 8.27 10.88 15.01
N GLY A 81 7.99 11.92 15.79
CA GLY A 81 7.95 13.29 15.28
C GLY A 81 9.31 13.74 14.74
N GLN A 82 9.32 14.46 13.62
CA GLN A 82 10.54 15.04 13.08
C GLN A 82 10.83 16.39 13.75
N PRO A 83 11.93 16.51 14.54
CA PRO A 83 12.22 17.74 15.27
C PRO A 83 12.55 18.92 14.34
N SER A 84 13.11 18.63 13.16
CA SER A 84 13.42 19.64 12.14
C SER A 84 12.20 20.11 11.34
N ARG A 85 11.06 19.41 11.43
CA ARG A 85 9.87 19.71 10.63
C ARG A 85 8.59 19.42 11.41
N PRO A 86 8.04 20.42 12.12
CA PRO A 86 6.80 20.28 12.86
C PRO A 86 5.65 19.76 11.98
N GLY A 87 4.83 18.87 12.54
CA GLY A 87 3.73 18.23 11.83
C GLY A 87 4.13 17.07 10.90
N TRP A 88 5.43 16.78 10.76
CA TRP A 88 5.92 15.63 10.02
C TRP A 88 6.38 14.52 10.97
N VAL A 89 6.21 13.28 10.52
CA VAL A 89 6.56 12.07 11.26
C VAL A 89 7.36 11.11 10.40
N THR A 90 8.22 10.35 11.05
CA THR A 90 8.85 9.16 10.49
C THR A 90 8.04 7.95 10.95
N VAL A 91 7.61 7.12 10.00
CA VAL A 91 6.91 5.88 10.30
C VAL A 91 7.96 4.79 10.52
N ASN A 92 8.15 4.39 11.77
CA ASN A 92 9.14 3.37 12.14
C ASN A 92 8.59 1.97 11.86
N HIS A 93 7.30 1.78 12.14
CA HIS A 93 6.61 0.52 11.96
C HIS A 93 5.16 0.77 11.59
N LEU A 94 4.70 0.15 10.51
CA LEU A 94 3.30 0.12 10.14
C LEU A 94 2.95 -1.28 9.63
N LEU A 95 1.99 -1.90 10.30
CA LEU A 95 1.45 -3.20 9.96
C LEU A 95 -0.06 -3.08 9.78
N LEU A 96 -0.50 -3.39 8.57
CA LEU A 96 -1.91 -3.46 8.23
C LEU A 96 -2.36 -4.91 8.15
N GLU A 97 -3.62 -5.16 8.44
CA GLU A 97 -4.26 -6.45 8.27
C GLU A 97 -5.61 -6.22 7.61
N ARG A 98 -5.97 -7.05 6.63
CA ARG A 98 -7.32 -7.01 6.08
C ARG A 98 -8.22 -7.88 6.96
N ASP A 99 -9.29 -7.28 7.48
CA ASP A 99 -10.40 -8.00 8.08
C ASP A 99 -11.04 -8.82 6.96
N ASP A 100 -10.77 -10.10 6.96
CA ASP A 100 -11.47 -11.04 6.10
C ASP A 100 -12.69 -11.42 6.93
N GLU A 101 -13.85 -10.80 6.64
CA GLU A 101 -15.14 -11.23 7.20
C GLU A 101 -15.24 -12.75 6.99
N GLY A 102 -15.04 -13.49 8.07
CA GLY A 102 -15.20 -14.94 8.15
C GLY A 102 -16.56 -15.29 8.72
#